data_AF-A0A354P1Q4-F1
#
_entry.id   AF-A0A354P1Q4-F1
#
_cell.length_a   1.000
_cell.length_b   1.000
_cell.length_c   1.000
_cell.angle_alpha   90.00
_cell.angle_beta   90.00
_cell.angle_gamma   90.00
#
_symmetry.space_group_name_H-M   'P 1'
#
loop_
_entity.id
_entity.type
_entity.pdbx_description
1 polymer ?
#
loop_
_entity_poly.entity_id
_entity_poly.type
_entity_poly.pdbx_seq_one_letter_code
_entity_poly.pdbx_strand_id
1 'polypeptide(L)'
;NTLLMVATDRISAFDVVLPTGIPDKGAVLNQISAFWFSQTSHLISNHLIALASDRPDLDIPPEIARMAMVVKKAQRLDVECVARGHITGSAWS
;
A
#
# COMPACT_ATOMS: atom_id res chain seq x y z
N ASN A 1 -15.05 -8.85 7.87
CA ASN A 1 -14.06 -7.98 8.55
C ASN A 1 -13.10 -7.45 7.49
N THR A 2 -13.60 -6.52 6.67
CA THR A 2 -12.99 -6.06 5.42
C THR A 2 -12.76 -4.56 5.53
N LEU A 3 -11.66 -4.06 4.98
CA LEU A 3 -11.28 -2.66 4.99
C LEU A 3 -11.05 -2.17 3.56
N LEU A 4 -11.31 -0.88 3.32
CA LEU A 4 -10.83 -0.17 2.15
C LEU A 4 -9.53 0.54 2.53
N MET A 5 -8.40 0.12 1.95
CA MET A 5 -7.11 0.73 2.18
C MET A 5 -6.82 1.72 1.04
N VAL A 6 -6.74 3.00 1.37
CA VAL A 6 -6.55 4.10 0.40
C VAL A 6 -5.14 4.67 0.54
N ALA A 7 -4.33 4.54 -0.51
CA ALA A 7 -3.02 5.17 -0.59
C ALA A 7 -3.19 6.58 -1.17
N THR A 8 -3.07 7.63 -0.36
CA THR A 8 -3.20 9.00 -0.85
C THR A 8 -1.90 9.52 -1.46
N ASP A 9 -2.00 10.67 -2.13
CA ASP A 9 -0.88 11.41 -2.70
C ASP A 9 -0.01 12.13 -1.64
N ARG A 10 -0.39 12.07 -0.36
CA ARG A 10 0.45 12.62 0.72
C ARG A 10 1.76 11.85 0.82
N ILE A 11 2.83 12.55 1.17
CA ILE A 11 4.16 12.00 1.42
C ILE A 11 4.66 12.51 2.77
N SER A 12 5.44 11.69 3.47
CA SER A 12 6.12 12.08 4.70
C SER A 12 7.61 11.83 4.59
N ALA A 13 8.38 12.62 5.33
CA ALA A 13 9.81 12.43 5.54
C ALA A 13 10.14 12.85 6.98
N PHE A 14 11.01 12.10 7.66
CA PHE A 14 11.38 12.35 9.06
C PHE A 14 10.15 12.50 9.98
N ASP A 15 9.18 11.59 9.83
CA ASP A 15 7.92 11.55 10.57
C ASP A 15 7.01 12.79 10.43
N VAL A 16 7.26 13.64 9.42
CA VAL A 16 6.45 14.82 9.12
C VAL A 16 5.75 14.66 7.78
N VAL A 17 4.44 14.87 7.75
CA VAL A 17 3.66 14.95 6.49
C VAL A 17 3.97 16.27 5.81
N LEU A 18 4.42 16.21 4.56
CA LEU A 18 4.74 17.41 3.79
C LEU A 18 3.46 18.14 3.37
N PRO A 19 3.50 19.49 3.23
CA PRO A 19 2.31 20.28 2.88
C PRO A 19 1.82 20.02 1.45
N THR A 20 2.71 19.56 0.56
CA THR A 20 2.41 19.33 -0.85
C THR A 20 2.42 17.83 -1.14
N GLY A 21 1.31 17.32 -1.67
CA GLY A 21 1.21 15.95 -2.15
C GLY A 21 1.97 15.75 -3.48
N ILE A 22 2.24 14.50 -3.82
CA ILE A 22 2.79 14.11 -5.12
C ILE A 22 1.65 13.55 -5.96
N PRO A 23 1.21 14.25 -7.03
CA PRO A 23 0.11 13.79 -7.87
C PRO A 23 0.33 12.35 -8.35
N ASP A 24 -0.72 11.54 -8.31
CA ASP A 24 -0.75 10.14 -8.77
C ASP A 24 0.10 9.14 -7.99
N LYS A 25 0.86 9.58 -6.97
CA LYS A 25 1.64 8.70 -6.11
C LYS A 25 0.76 7.58 -5.52
N GLY A 26 -0.43 7.91 -5.04
CA GLY A 26 -1.35 6.95 -4.45
C GLY A 26 -1.74 5.83 -5.41
N ALA A 27 -2.09 6.19 -6.65
CA ALA A 27 -2.47 5.24 -7.69
C ALA A 27 -1.29 4.34 -8.11
N VAL A 28 -0.10 4.93 -8.28
CA VAL A 28 1.12 4.18 -8.63
C VAL A 28 1.49 3.19 -7.52
N LEU A 29 1.51 3.63 -6.26
CA LEU A 29 1.88 2.77 -5.13
C LEU A 29 0.86 1.64 -4.88
N ASN A 30 -0.44 1.91 -5.12
CA ASN A 30 -1.49 0.89 -5.06
C ASN A 30 -1.22 -0.23 -6.07
N GLN A 31 -0.89 0.12 -7.32
CA GLN A 31 -0.57 -0.85 -8.38
C GLN A 31 0.74 -1.60 -8.14
N ILE A 32 1.80 -0.92 -7.69
CA ILE A 32 3.06 -1.58 -7.32
C ILE A 32 2.83 -2.62 -6.22
N SER A 33 2.02 -2.28 -5.21
CA SER A 33 1.68 -3.22 -4.13
C SER A 33 0.92 -4.43 -4.67
N ALA A 34 -0.10 -4.23 -5.51
CA ALA A 34 -0.86 -5.31 -6.14
C ALA A 34 0.03 -6.23 -7.01
N PHE A 35 0.95 -5.65 -7.78
CA PHE A 35 1.95 -6.41 -8.54
C PHE A 35 2.76 -7.33 -7.62
N TRP A 36 3.35 -6.81 -6.53
CA TRP A 36 4.16 -7.62 -5.63
C TRP A 36 3.36 -8.66 -4.83
N PHE A 37 2.13 -8.34 -4.44
CA PHE A 37 1.22 -9.33 -3.83
C PHE A 37 0.92 -10.49 -4.77
N SER A 38 0.75 -10.22 -6.07
CA SER A 38 0.58 -11.28 -7.08
C SER A 38 1.84 -12.12 -7.20
N GLN A 39 3.00 -11.48 -7.39
CA GLN A 39 4.28 -12.18 -7.57
C GLN A 39 4.68 -13.06 -6.38
N THR A 40 4.35 -12.64 -5.15
CA THR A 40 4.74 -13.35 -3.92
C THR A 40 3.64 -14.24 -3.34
N SER A 41 2.49 -14.34 -4.01
CA SER A 41 1.33 -15.12 -3.55
C SER A 41 1.62 -16.61 -3.30
N HIS A 42 2.61 -17.17 -3.99
CA HIS A 42 3.05 -18.55 -3.84
C HIS A 42 3.95 -18.78 -2.60
N LEU A 43 4.52 -17.72 -2.01
CA LEU A 43 5.40 -17.80 -0.84
C LEU A 43 4.62 -17.71 0.47
N ILE A 44 3.66 -16.79 0.55
CA ILE A 44 2.85 -16.54 1.74
C ILE A 44 1.51 -15.91 1.36
N SER A 45 0.48 -16.19 2.15
CA SER A 45 -0.80 -15.48 2.05
C SER A 45 -0.63 -14.00 2.39
N ASN A 46 -1.30 -13.13 1.63
CA ASN A 46 -1.35 -11.71 1.88
C ASN A 46 -2.80 -11.25 2.12
N HIS A 47 -2.98 -9.97 2.46
CA HIS A 47 -4.28 -9.42 2.86
C HIS A 47 -5.15 -8.91 1.70
N LEU A 48 -4.64 -8.91 0.46
CA LEU A 48 -5.33 -8.34 -0.70
C LEU A 48 -6.53 -9.23 -1.07
N ILE A 49 -7.70 -8.62 -1.22
CA ILE A 49 -8.90 -9.29 -1.73
C ILE A 49 -9.12 -8.91 -3.20
N ALA A 50 -9.09 -7.61 -3.50
CA ALA A 50 -9.22 -7.07 -4.86
C ALA A 50 -8.73 -5.62 -4.91
N LEU A 51 -8.35 -5.13 -6.09
CA LEU A 51 -8.27 -3.69 -6.31
C LEU A 51 -9.68 -3.10 -6.25
N ALA A 52 -9.81 -1.88 -5.73
CA ALA A 52 -11.11 -1.22 -5.65
C ALA A 52 -11.64 -0.82 -7.04
N SER A 53 -10.75 -0.58 -8.01
CA SER A 53 -11.09 -0.38 -9.42
C SER A 53 -11.81 -1.57 -10.07
N ASP A 54 -11.59 -2.78 -9.54
CA ASP A 54 -12.14 -4.02 -10.11
C ASP A 54 -13.45 -4.43 -9.40
N ARG A 55 -13.97 -3.54 -8.54
CA ARG A 55 -15.13 -3.77 -7.68
C ARG A 55 -16.21 -2.71 -7.95
N PRO A 56 -16.98 -2.87 -9.04
CA PRO A 56 -18.03 -1.91 -9.41
C PRO A 56 -19.21 -1.87 -8.41
N ASP A 57 -19.27 -2.83 -7.49
CA ASP A 57 -20.23 -2.87 -6.40
C ASP A 57 -19.89 -1.93 -5.23
N LEU A 58 -18.68 -1.35 -5.22
CA LEU A 58 -18.30 -0.33 -4.25
C LEU A 58 -18.85 1.03 -4.67
N ASP A 59 -19.67 1.62 -3.82
CA ASP A 59 -20.13 3.00 -3.97
C ASP A 59 -19.02 3.99 -3.55
N ILE A 60 -17.98 4.09 -4.40
CA ILE A 60 -16.85 5.00 -4.20
C ILE A 60 -16.50 5.73 -5.50
N PRO A 61 -16.02 6.99 -5.41
CA PRO A 61 -15.63 7.73 -6.61
C PRO A 61 -14.45 7.08 -7.36
N PRO A 62 -14.42 7.13 -8.71
CA PRO A 62 -13.34 6.56 -9.51
C PRO A 62 -11.93 7.06 -9.14
N GLU A 63 -11.84 8.34 -8.73
CA GLU A 63 -10.59 8.96 -8.29
C GLU A 63 -10.03 8.35 -7.01
N ILE A 64 -10.89 7.80 -6.14
CA ILE A 64 -10.48 7.05 -4.95
C ILE A 64 -10.25 5.58 -5.31
N ALA A 65 -11.11 4.99 -6.14
CA ALA A 65 -11.01 3.58 -6.53
C ALA A 65 -9.65 3.22 -7.14
N ARG A 66 -9.10 4.11 -7.99
CA ARG A 66 -7.77 3.90 -8.62
C ARG A 66 -6.60 3.84 -7.62
N MET A 67 -6.76 4.39 -6.42
CA MET A 67 -5.74 4.47 -5.37
C MET A 67 -6.06 3.62 -4.15
N ALA A 68 -7.03 2.72 -4.27
CA ALA A 68 -7.51 1.89 -3.17
C ALA A 68 -7.53 0.40 -3.49
N MET A 69 -7.49 -0.40 -2.43
CA MET A 69 -7.66 -1.85 -2.48
C MET A 69 -8.58 -2.31 -1.34
N VAL A 70 -9.33 -3.36 -1.61
CA VAL A 70 -10.13 -4.07 -0.62
C VAL A 70 -9.23 -5.10 0.05
N VAL A 71 -9.11 -5.04 1.37
CA VAL A 71 -8.21 -5.91 2.14
C VAL A 71 -8.92 -6.58 3.30
N LYS A 72 -8.43 -7.75 3.69
CA LYS A 72 -8.81 -8.39 4.96
C LYS A 72 -8.07 -7.68 6.10
N LYS A 73 -8.77 -7.37 7.20
CA LYS A 73 -8.10 -6.86 8.40
C LYS A 73 -7.10 -7.90 8.92
N ALA A 74 -5.81 -7.57 8.86
CA ALA A 74 -4.73 -8.45 9.30
C ALA A 74 -4.50 -8.35 10.82
N GLN A 75 -4.05 -9.45 11.42
CA GLN A 75 -3.43 -9.41 12.76
C GLN A 75 -1.97 -9.01 12.57
N ARG A 76 -1.61 -7.82 13.04
CA ARG A 76 -0.25 -7.29 12.89
C ARG A 76 0.70 -7.92 13.90
N LEU A 77 1.94 -8.11 13.46
CA LEU A 77 3.08 -8.20 14.36
C LEU A 77 3.56 -6.77 14.60
N ASP A 78 3.76 -6.37 15.86
CA ASP A 78 4.19 -5.01 16.20
C ASP A 78 5.72 -4.85 16.04
N VAL A 79 6.22 -5.15 14.84
CA VAL A 79 7.63 -5.03 14.43
C VAL A 79 7.72 -4.61 12.96
N GLU A 80 8.80 -3.92 12.60
CA GLU A 80 9.13 -3.62 11.20
C GLU A 80 10.11 -4.68 10.65
N CYS A 81 9.64 -5.50 9.72
CA CYS A 81 10.46 -6.52 9.07
C CYS A 81 11.31 -5.91 7.94
N VAL A 82 12.55 -5.49 8.25
CA VAL A 82 13.47 -4.86 7.30
C VAL A 82 14.51 -5.86 6.78
N ALA A 83 14.57 -6.08 5.46
CA ALA A 83 15.61 -6.86 4.80
C ALA A 83 16.62 -5.93 4.08
N ARG A 84 17.92 -6.23 4.18
CA ARG A 84 19.00 -5.41 3.61
C ARG A 84 19.91 -6.26 2.72
N GLY A 85 19.89 -6.01 1.42
CA GLY A 85 20.83 -6.61 0.46
C GLY A 85 22.11 -5.80 0.24
N HIS A 86 22.09 -4.52 0.62
CA HIS A 86 23.23 -3.59 0.56
C HIS A 86 23.22 -2.70 1.82
N ILE A 87 24.40 -2.22 2.24
CA ILE A 87 24.54 -1.32 3.39
C ILE A 87 24.26 0.13 2.98
N THR A 88 23.31 0.77 3.66
CA THR A 88 22.92 2.17 3.44
C THR A 88 22.03 2.68 4.58
N GLY A 89 21.77 3.99 4.62
CA GLY A 89 20.89 4.65 5.59
C GLY A 89 21.33 4.43 7.02
N SER A 90 20.37 4.18 7.91
CA SER A 90 20.61 3.94 9.34
C SER A 90 21.49 2.73 9.68
N ALA A 91 21.75 1.83 8.72
CA ALA A 91 22.68 0.71 8.93
C ALA A 91 24.13 1.06 8.64
N TRP A 92 24.39 2.19 7.96
CA TRP A 92 25.74 2.69 7.69
C TRP A 92 26.21 3.71 8.74
N SER A 93 25.27 4.47 9.32
CA SER A 93 25.50 5.57 10.26
C SER A 93 25.88 5.11 11.67
#